data_AF-A0A1G6HH51-F1
#
_entry.id   AF-A0A1G6HH51-F1
#
_cell.length_a   1.000
_cell.length_b   1.000
_cell.length_c   1.000
_cell.angle_alpha   90.00
_cell.angle_beta   90.00
_cell.angle_gamma   90.00
#
_symmetry.space_group_name_H-M   'P 1'
#
loop_
_entity.id
_entity.type
_entity.pdbx_description
1 polymer ?
#
loop_
_entity_poly.entity_id
_entity_poly.type
_entity_poly.pdbx_seq_one_letter_code
_entity_poly.pdbx_strand_id
1 'polypeptide(L)'
;MNSNLKVLLLALSAVFIMASCSKDDDNEPAKIIVTMGAQSNTTIGGFYSTGQNKVFTQEVAFANQDTIDFLCFYEHDVVNNRINDISLASPGSTITGIFTGTTSPESWTVKNLTKFQLPNPAITVAEFDQLDQNDAIIDSYFDNTVTSGNKKAKLLEKDNIYAFKNHNGVYGLLRVIEVVQGAEGSIKFELKMKK
;
A
#
# COMPACT_ATOMS: atom_id res chain seq x y z
N MET A 1 60.16 -28.42 49.65
CA MET A 1 60.52 -28.75 48.25
C MET A 1 59.75 -30.00 47.86
N ASN A 2 58.53 -29.81 47.31
CA ASN A 2 58.15 -30.13 45.91
C ASN A 2 57.96 -31.65 45.76
N SER A 3 56.78 -32.22 45.54
CA SER A 3 55.85 -31.92 44.46
C SER A 3 54.52 -32.66 44.71
N ASN A 4 53.39 -31.94 44.73
CA ASN A 4 52.05 -32.54 44.66
C ASN A 4 51.71 -32.75 43.19
N LEU A 5 51.92 -33.98 42.69
CA LEU A 5 51.51 -34.39 41.35
C LEU A 5 50.00 -34.65 41.34
N LYS A 6 49.26 -33.71 40.74
CA LYS A 6 47.81 -33.80 40.55
C LYS A 6 47.49 -34.91 39.55
N VAL A 7 46.73 -35.90 39.99
CA VAL A 7 46.13 -36.92 39.13
C VAL A 7 45.05 -36.26 38.26
N LEU A 8 45.27 -36.35 36.96
CA LEU A 8 44.33 -36.02 35.89
C LEU A 8 43.41 -37.24 35.68
N LEU A 9 42.10 -37.06 35.78
CA LEU A 9 41.15 -38.00 35.17
C LEU A 9 40.10 -37.20 34.39
N LEU A 10 40.06 -37.48 33.10
CA LEU A 10 39.27 -36.84 32.06
C LEU A 10 37.76 -36.95 32.34
N ALA A 11 37.06 -35.81 32.30
CA ALA A 11 35.63 -35.78 32.05
C ALA A 11 35.39 -35.79 30.53
N LEU A 12 34.76 -36.85 30.03
CA LEU A 12 34.34 -36.99 28.64
C LEU A 12 33.04 -36.20 28.44
N SER A 13 33.11 -34.99 27.92
CA SER A 13 31.93 -34.20 27.52
C SER A 13 31.50 -34.59 26.11
N ALA A 14 30.38 -35.31 26.00
CA ALA A 14 29.69 -35.53 24.74
C ALA A 14 29.07 -34.21 24.26
N VAL A 15 29.63 -33.63 23.21
CA VAL A 15 29.04 -32.48 22.52
C VAL A 15 27.95 -33.01 21.59
N PHE A 16 26.68 -32.86 21.98
CA PHE A 16 25.57 -32.94 21.04
C PHE A 16 25.60 -31.70 20.16
N ILE A 17 26.10 -31.85 18.94
CA ILE A 17 25.96 -30.84 17.90
C ILE A 17 24.48 -30.85 17.51
N MET A 18 23.72 -29.91 18.05
CA MET A 18 22.38 -29.62 17.56
C MET A 18 22.53 -29.17 16.11
N ALA A 19 22.12 -30.02 15.17
CA ALA A 19 21.85 -29.60 13.80
C ALA A 19 20.69 -28.61 13.85
N SER A 20 21.01 -27.32 13.90
CA SER A 20 20.06 -26.26 13.60
C SER A 20 19.75 -26.36 12.10
N CYS A 21 18.76 -27.17 11.74
CA CYS A 21 18.02 -26.93 10.51
C CYS A 21 17.16 -25.69 10.75
N SER A 22 17.77 -24.52 10.56
CA SER A 22 17.01 -23.32 10.22
C SER A 22 16.39 -23.64 8.86
N LYS A 23 15.08 -23.88 8.84
CA LYS A 23 14.37 -23.89 7.57
C LYS A 23 14.46 -22.46 7.06
N ASP A 24 15.18 -22.27 5.97
CA ASP A 24 15.23 -21.03 5.22
C ASP A 24 13.80 -20.70 4.76
N ASP A 25 13.14 -19.81 5.49
CA ASP A 25 11.84 -19.19 5.13
C ASP A 25 12.09 -17.93 4.28
N ASP A 26 13.16 -17.91 3.49
CA ASP A 26 13.71 -16.69 2.86
C ASP A 26 13.30 -16.50 1.39
N ASN A 27 12.21 -17.12 0.93
CA ASN A 27 11.75 -17.00 -0.46
C ASN A 27 10.32 -16.44 -0.63
N GLU A 28 9.67 -15.90 0.40
CA GLU A 28 8.42 -15.15 0.17
C GLU A 28 8.78 -13.80 -0.49
N PRO A 29 8.23 -13.46 -1.67
CA PRO A 29 8.49 -12.18 -2.30
C PRO A 29 8.07 -11.04 -1.36
N ALA A 30 8.92 -10.02 -1.23
CA ALA A 30 8.68 -8.92 -0.33
C ALA A 30 7.35 -8.20 -0.65
N LYS A 31 6.44 -8.17 0.32
CA LYS A 31 5.13 -7.49 0.22
C LYS A 31 5.31 -5.99 0.05
N ILE A 32 4.52 -5.39 -0.83
CA ILE A 32 4.48 -3.94 -0.99
C ILE A 32 3.45 -3.39 -0.01
N ILE A 33 3.91 -2.95 1.17
CA ILE A 33 3.08 -2.32 2.20
C ILE A 33 3.27 -0.81 2.16
N VAL A 34 2.17 -0.06 2.06
CA VAL A 34 2.18 1.39 1.91
C VAL A 34 1.31 2.02 2.99
N THR A 35 1.80 3.11 3.60
CA THR A 35 1.01 3.97 4.50
C THR A 35 0.93 5.37 3.91
N MET A 36 -0.27 5.92 3.74
CA MET A 36 -0.52 7.26 3.22
C MET A 36 -1.35 8.07 4.21
N GLY A 37 -0.95 9.33 4.46
CA GLY A 37 -1.69 10.28 5.29
C GLY A 37 -2.78 11.01 4.50
N ALA A 38 -3.85 11.40 5.18
CA ALA A 38 -4.86 12.30 4.63
C ALA A 38 -4.35 13.75 4.54
N GLN A 39 -5.15 14.67 3.99
CA GLN A 39 -4.73 16.01 3.56
C GLN A 39 -4.12 16.90 4.65
N SER A 40 -4.46 16.68 5.92
CA SER A 40 -3.92 17.43 7.07
C SER A 40 -2.90 16.62 7.88
N ASN A 41 -2.53 15.42 7.43
CA ASN A 41 -1.51 14.61 8.11
C ASN A 41 -0.11 15.21 7.84
N THR A 42 0.56 15.64 8.91
CA THR A 42 1.86 16.33 8.84
C THR A 42 3.05 15.38 8.96
N THR A 43 2.83 14.11 9.29
CA THR A 43 3.90 13.12 9.53
C THR A 43 4.04 12.10 8.40
N ILE A 44 2.95 11.81 7.70
CA ILE A 44 2.89 10.85 6.59
C ILE A 44 2.38 11.58 5.34
N GLY A 45 3.13 11.45 4.24
CA GLY A 45 2.70 12.02 2.95
C GLY A 45 1.42 11.38 2.40
N GLY A 46 0.66 12.13 1.60
CA GLY A 46 -0.62 11.68 1.02
C GLY A 46 -0.58 11.32 -0.45
N PHE A 47 0.60 11.27 -1.08
CA PHE A 47 0.77 11.16 -2.52
C PHE A 47 1.66 9.96 -2.86
N TYR A 48 1.16 8.96 -3.56
CA TYR A 48 1.92 7.73 -3.80
C TYR A 48 2.19 7.49 -5.29
N SER A 49 3.44 7.12 -5.58
CA SER A 49 3.87 6.65 -6.90
C SER A 49 4.00 5.13 -6.88
N THR A 50 3.19 4.44 -7.67
CA THR A 50 3.25 2.96 -7.82
C THR A 50 4.51 2.52 -8.55
N GLY A 51 4.99 3.35 -9.49
CA GLY A 51 6.21 3.10 -10.27
C GLY A 51 7.47 3.15 -9.41
N GLN A 52 7.55 4.15 -8.51
CA GLN A 52 8.70 4.33 -7.61
C GLN A 52 8.55 3.62 -6.26
N ASN A 53 7.36 3.08 -5.96
CA ASN A 53 6.99 2.57 -4.65
C ASN A 53 7.34 3.56 -3.52
N LYS A 54 6.88 4.81 -3.66
CA LYS A 54 7.25 5.90 -2.75
C LYS A 54 6.07 6.81 -2.43
N VAL A 55 5.95 7.17 -1.15
CA VAL A 55 5.00 8.17 -0.64
C VAL A 55 5.71 9.53 -0.53
N PHE A 56 5.02 10.57 -0.99
CA PHE A 56 5.47 11.94 -1.06
C PHE A 56 4.55 12.86 -0.27
N THR A 57 5.13 13.94 0.24
CA THR A 57 4.37 15.11 0.71
C THR A 57 3.81 15.88 -0.49
N GLN A 58 2.83 16.77 -0.27
CA GLN A 58 2.21 17.55 -1.35
C GLN A 58 3.22 18.37 -2.15
N GLU A 59 4.17 19.03 -1.49
CA GLU A 59 5.20 19.85 -2.15
C GLU A 59 6.11 19.02 -3.04
N VAL A 60 6.57 17.86 -2.57
CA VAL A 60 7.44 16.99 -3.37
C VAL A 60 6.64 16.34 -4.50
N ALA A 61 5.39 15.97 -4.25
CA ALA A 61 4.49 15.44 -5.28
C ALA A 61 4.22 16.47 -6.40
N PHE A 62 4.06 17.75 -6.06
CA PHE A 62 3.92 18.83 -7.05
C PHE A 62 5.13 18.97 -7.97
N ALA A 63 6.33 18.61 -7.51
CA ALA A 63 7.53 18.58 -8.35
C ALA A 63 7.69 17.29 -9.18
N ASN A 64 6.88 16.25 -8.91
CA ASN A 64 6.97 14.91 -9.52
C ASN A 64 5.61 14.43 -10.07
N GLN A 65 4.80 15.36 -10.60
CA GLN A 65 3.38 15.17 -10.91
C GLN A 65 3.10 13.95 -11.82
N ASP A 66 4.00 13.71 -12.78
CA ASP A 66 3.94 12.65 -13.78
C ASP A 66 4.11 11.25 -13.19
N THR A 67 4.56 11.14 -11.95
CA THR A 67 4.80 9.85 -11.29
C THR A 67 3.75 9.48 -10.26
N ILE A 68 2.86 10.41 -9.89
CA ILE A 68 1.88 10.21 -8.81
C ILE A 68 0.65 9.50 -9.36
N ASP A 69 0.31 8.38 -8.72
CA ASP A 69 -0.82 7.54 -9.10
C ASP A 69 -1.97 7.67 -8.11
N PHE A 70 -1.67 7.69 -6.80
CA PHE A 70 -2.67 7.73 -5.75
C PHE A 70 -2.59 9.00 -4.90
N LEU A 71 -3.76 9.48 -4.48
CA LEU A 71 -3.95 10.53 -3.47
C LEU A 71 -4.78 9.94 -2.32
N CYS A 72 -4.35 10.14 -1.07
CA CYS A 72 -5.15 9.82 0.11
C CYS A 72 -5.80 11.09 0.65
N PHE A 73 -7.10 11.03 0.92
CA PHE A 73 -7.83 12.14 1.52
C PHE A 73 -8.97 11.65 2.40
N TYR A 74 -9.46 12.56 3.24
CA TYR A 74 -10.66 12.38 4.04
C TYR A 74 -11.69 13.47 3.72
N GLU A 75 -12.94 13.09 3.56
CA GLU A 75 -14.05 14.02 3.44
C GLU A 75 -15.34 13.42 4.00
N HIS A 76 -15.92 14.09 5.00
CA HIS A 76 -17.20 13.69 5.59
C HIS A 76 -18.08 14.94 5.81
N ASP A 77 -18.78 15.34 4.75
CA ASP A 77 -19.73 16.45 4.80
C ASP A 77 -21.15 15.92 4.52
N VAL A 78 -21.89 15.74 5.61
CA VAL A 78 -23.28 15.27 5.59
C VAL A 78 -24.23 16.30 4.97
N VAL A 79 -23.93 17.60 5.12
CA VAL A 79 -24.82 18.69 4.67
C VAL A 79 -24.87 18.73 3.15
N ASN A 80 -23.71 18.59 2.50
CA ASN A 80 -23.61 18.60 1.04
C ASN A 80 -23.58 17.19 0.42
N ASN A 81 -23.87 16.15 1.21
CA ASN A 81 -23.85 14.75 0.80
C ASN A 81 -22.51 14.32 0.15
N ARG A 82 -21.39 14.85 0.66
CA ARG A 82 -20.02 14.51 0.26
C ARG A 82 -19.42 13.61 1.33
N ILE A 83 -19.82 12.36 1.32
CA ILE A 83 -19.35 11.34 2.26
C ILE A 83 -18.41 10.40 1.51
N ASN A 84 -17.11 10.61 1.69
CA ASN A 84 -16.06 9.77 1.15
C ASN A 84 -15.30 9.05 2.28
N ASP A 85 -15.21 9.63 3.47
CA ASP A 85 -14.29 9.19 4.54
C ASP A 85 -12.87 9.01 4.01
N ILE A 86 -12.00 8.25 4.70
CA ILE A 86 -10.69 7.92 4.14
C ILE A 86 -10.88 7.22 2.80
N SER A 87 -10.26 7.82 1.79
CA SER A 87 -10.44 7.47 0.38
C SER A 87 -9.13 7.57 -0.37
N LEU A 88 -9.02 6.74 -1.40
CA LEU A 88 -7.99 6.83 -2.41
C LEU A 88 -8.57 7.37 -3.71
N ALA A 89 -7.77 8.18 -4.38
CA ALA A 89 -8.09 8.72 -5.70
C ALA A 89 -6.79 8.97 -6.49
N SER A 90 -6.84 9.79 -7.53
CA SER A 90 -5.67 10.14 -8.35
C SER A 90 -5.72 11.61 -8.76
N PRO A 91 -4.61 12.23 -9.22
CA PRO A 91 -4.63 13.60 -9.73
C PRO A 91 -5.70 13.85 -10.81
N GLY A 92 -5.93 12.85 -11.69
CA GLY A 92 -6.95 12.88 -12.75
C GLY A 92 -8.40 12.63 -12.29
N SER A 93 -8.62 12.40 -10.99
CA SER A 93 -9.95 12.10 -10.42
C SER A 93 -10.83 13.33 -10.20
N THR A 94 -10.34 14.53 -10.54
CA THR A 94 -11.03 15.82 -10.40
C THR A 94 -11.51 16.09 -8.97
N ILE A 95 -10.71 15.75 -7.96
CA ILE A 95 -10.96 16.18 -6.57
C ILE A 95 -10.70 17.67 -6.45
N THR A 96 -11.62 18.38 -5.79
CA THR A 96 -11.52 19.82 -5.55
C THR A 96 -11.87 20.19 -4.12
N GLY A 97 -11.22 21.21 -3.58
CA GLY A 97 -11.47 21.78 -2.25
C GLY A 97 -10.98 20.94 -1.07
N ILE A 98 -10.17 19.91 -1.34
CA ILE A 98 -9.63 18.99 -0.31
C ILE A 98 -8.20 19.39 0.06
N PHE A 99 -7.34 19.47 -0.95
CA PHE A 99 -5.95 19.91 -0.81
C PHE A 99 -5.89 21.41 -1.10
N THR A 100 -5.12 22.15 -0.32
CA THR A 100 -5.06 23.62 -0.41
C THR A 100 -3.66 24.11 -0.77
N GLY A 101 -3.53 25.39 -1.11
CA GLY A 101 -2.26 26.01 -1.49
C GLY A 101 -1.92 25.89 -2.98
N THR A 102 -0.80 26.51 -3.37
CA THR A 102 -0.35 26.58 -4.77
C THR A 102 0.09 25.23 -5.33
N THR A 103 0.44 24.29 -4.46
CA THR A 103 0.89 22.93 -4.81
C THR A 103 -0.26 21.91 -4.85
N SER A 104 -1.52 22.35 -4.69
CA SER A 104 -2.68 21.45 -4.68
C SER A 104 -2.84 20.71 -6.03
N PRO A 105 -3.34 19.47 -6.07
CA PRO A 105 -3.60 18.73 -7.32
C PRO A 105 -4.48 19.46 -8.34
N GLU A 106 -5.27 20.43 -7.89
CA GLU A 106 -6.08 21.26 -8.79
C GLU A 106 -5.22 22.11 -9.72
N SER A 107 -4.05 22.59 -9.24
CA SER A 107 -3.12 23.44 -10.00
C SER A 107 -2.14 22.65 -10.89
N TRP A 108 -2.12 21.33 -10.78
CA TRP A 108 -1.18 20.48 -11.52
C TRP A 108 -1.42 20.55 -13.03
N THR A 109 -0.35 20.49 -13.80
CA THR A 109 -0.41 20.44 -15.27
C THR A 109 -0.47 19.01 -15.80
N VAL A 110 0.08 18.05 -15.03
CA VAL A 110 -0.03 16.61 -15.33
C VAL A 110 -0.95 15.97 -14.30
N LYS A 111 -1.97 15.26 -14.77
CA LYS A 111 -3.01 14.65 -13.93
C LYS A 111 -3.27 13.20 -14.29
N ASN A 112 -2.39 12.30 -13.84
CA ASN A 112 -2.54 10.86 -14.04
C ASN A 112 -3.87 10.37 -13.47
N LEU A 113 -4.60 9.58 -14.26
CA LEU A 113 -5.87 8.98 -13.84
C LEU A 113 -5.65 7.51 -13.47
N THR A 114 -5.85 7.21 -12.20
CA THR A 114 -6.05 5.84 -11.70
C THR A 114 -7.54 5.61 -11.49
N LYS A 115 -8.03 4.47 -11.97
CA LYS A 115 -9.39 3.98 -11.73
C LYS A 115 -9.37 2.87 -10.69
N PHE A 116 -10.42 2.81 -9.86
CA PHE A 116 -10.61 1.86 -8.78
C PHE A 116 -12.02 1.28 -8.82
N GLN A 117 -12.15 -0.01 -8.59
CA GLN A 117 -13.44 -0.67 -8.47
C GLN A 117 -13.34 -1.90 -7.58
N LEU A 118 -14.49 -2.42 -7.14
CA LEU A 118 -14.53 -3.73 -6.51
C LEU A 118 -14.03 -4.77 -7.52
N PRO A 119 -13.20 -5.74 -7.11
CA PRO A 119 -12.75 -6.82 -7.97
C PRO A 119 -13.94 -7.55 -8.60
N ASN A 120 -13.82 -7.84 -9.90
CA ASN A 120 -14.76 -8.67 -10.65
C ASN A 120 -13.95 -9.68 -11.48
N PRO A 121 -13.90 -10.98 -11.12
CA PRO A 121 -14.69 -11.62 -10.06
C PRO A 121 -14.33 -11.11 -8.65
N ALA A 122 -15.25 -11.26 -7.70
CA ALA A 122 -14.95 -10.93 -6.30
C ALA A 122 -13.81 -11.82 -5.77
N ILE A 123 -13.00 -11.28 -4.85
CA ILE A 123 -11.87 -11.97 -4.23
C ILE A 123 -11.94 -11.76 -2.71
N THR A 124 -11.58 -12.79 -1.95
CA THR A 124 -11.44 -12.75 -0.49
C THR A 124 -10.03 -12.36 -0.06
N VAL A 125 -9.86 -12.00 1.21
CA VAL A 125 -8.51 -11.76 1.79
C VAL A 125 -7.62 -12.99 1.68
N ALA A 126 -8.16 -14.18 1.96
CA ALA A 126 -7.38 -15.42 1.88
C ALA A 126 -6.89 -15.69 0.46
N GLU A 127 -7.73 -15.49 -0.56
CA GLU A 127 -7.34 -15.62 -1.96
C GLU A 127 -6.34 -14.53 -2.37
N PHE A 128 -6.56 -13.28 -1.95
CA PHE A 128 -5.59 -12.21 -2.18
C PHE A 128 -4.23 -12.58 -1.59
N ASP A 129 -4.18 -13.12 -0.38
CA ASP A 129 -2.94 -13.51 0.31
C ASP A 129 -2.19 -14.62 -0.43
N GLN A 130 -2.87 -15.45 -1.24
CA GLN A 130 -2.22 -16.48 -2.09
C GLN A 130 -1.62 -15.93 -3.39
N LEU A 131 -1.97 -14.71 -3.81
CA LEU A 131 -1.42 -14.12 -5.03
C LEU A 131 0.02 -13.64 -4.82
N ASP A 132 0.85 -13.76 -5.83
CA ASP A 132 2.20 -13.17 -5.84
C ASP A 132 2.22 -11.84 -6.61
N GLN A 133 3.30 -11.07 -6.44
CA GLN A 133 3.57 -9.97 -7.36
C GLN A 133 3.72 -10.51 -8.78
N ASN A 134 3.23 -9.76 -9.77
CA ASN A 134 3.26 -10.09 -11.20
C ASN A 134 2.43 -11.31 -11.62
N ASP A 135 1.60 -11.86 -10.72
CA ASP A 135 0.65 -12.89 -11.11
C ASP A 135 -0.26 -12.40 -12.24
N ALA A 136 -0.31 -13.18 -13.31
CA ALA A 136 -1.06 -12.81 -14.50
C ALA A 136 -2.56 -12.62 -14.20
N ILE A 137 -3.12 -13.37 -13.24
CA ILE A 137 -4.54 -13.31 -12.87
C ILE A 137 -4.95 -11.94 -12.29
N ILE A 138 -4.00 -11.13 -11.81
CA ILE A 138 -4.27 -9.80 -11.23
C ILE A 138 -5.05 -8.90 -12.21
N ASP A 139 -4.75 -8.96 -13.51
CA ASP A 139 -5.45 -8.12 -14.50
C ASP A 139 -6.93 -8.49 -14.70
N SER A 140 -7.27 -9.76 -14.46
CA SER A 140 -8.63 -10.28 -14.64
C SER A 140 -9.63 -9.71 -13.65
N TYR A 141 -9.17 -9.23 -12.49
CA TYR A 141 -10.01 -8.63 -11.46
C TYR A 141 -10.48 -7.22 -11.80
N PHE A 142 -9.86 -6.58 -12.81
CA PHE A 142 -10.29 -5.28 -13.31
C PHE A 142 -11.19 -5.43 -14.55
N ASP A 143 -12.49 -5.37 -14.34
CA ASP A 143 -13.50 -5.18 -15.38
C ASP A 143 -13.30 -3.84 -16.14
N ASN A 144 -12.81 -3.93 -17.38
CA ASN A 144 -12.59 -2.77 -18.25
C ASN A 144 -13.90 -2.19 -18.83
N THR A 145 -15.05 -2.83 -18.63
CA THR A 145 -16.35 -2.33 -19.09
C THR A 145 -16.94 -1.26 -18.17
N VAL A 146 -16.42 -1.12 -16.95
CA VAL A 146 -16.85 -0.07 -16.01
C VAL A 146 -16.25 1.28 -16.41
N THR A 147 -17.10 2.16 -16.96
CA THR A 147 -16.67 3.46 -17.49
C THR A 147 -16.96 4.66 -16.59
N SER A 148 -17.72 4.48 -15.51
CA SER A 148 -18.16 5.56 -14.62
C SER A 148 -18.14 5.14 -13.15
N GLY A 149 -18.08 6.13 -12.24
CA GLY A 149 -18.14 5.89 -10.79
C GLY A 149 -16.86 5.28 -10.17
N ASN A 150 -15.82 5.07 -10.96
CA ASN A 150 -14.60 4.34 -10.56
C ASN A 150 -13.35 5.23 -10.45
N LYS A 151 -13.50 6.53 -10.20
CA LYS A 151 -12.36 7.46 -10.06
C LYS A 151 -11.81 7.55 -8.62
N LYS A 152 -12.46 6.89 -7.67
CA LYS A 152 -12.13 6.89 -6.25
C LYS A 152 -12.44 5.52 -5.65
N ALA A 153 -11.63 5.07 -4.71
CA ALA A 153 -12.00 4.05 -3.74
C ALA A 153 -12.37 4.80 -2.45
N LYS A 154 -13.62 4.71 -2.02
CA LYS A 154 -14.16 5.51 -0.91
C LYS A 154 -14.72 4.62 0.19
N LEU A 155 -14.96 5.22 1.36
CA LEU A 155 -15.46 4.55 2.56
C LEU A 155 -14.55 3.36 2.90
N LEU A 156 -13.24 3.58 2.86
CA LEU A 156 -12.28 2.50 3.03
C LEU A 156 -12.32 1.99 4.46
N GLU A 157 -12.42 0.67 4.57
CA GLU A 157 -12.38 -0.08 5.82
C GLU A 157 -11.36 -1.21 5.73
N LYS A 158 -10.95 -1.72 6.89
CA LYS A 158 -10.07 -2.89 6.96
C LYS A 158 -10.62 -4.04 6.12
N ASP A 159 -9.72 -4.77 5.47
CA ASP A 159 -9.98 -5.94 4.63
C ASP A 159 -10.76 -5.65 3.34
N ASN A 160 -11.10 -4.37 3.05
CA ASN A 160 -11.57 -3.99 1.71
C ASN A 160 -10.49 -4.30 0.67
N ILE A 161 -10.91 -4.83 -0.48
CA ILE A 161 -10.05 -5.08 -1.63
C ILE A 161 -10.59 -4.31 -2.83
N TYR A 162 -9.72 -3.57 -3.51
CA TYR A 162 -10.04 -2.89 -4.76
C TYR A 162 -9.09 -3.33 -5.87
N ALA A 163 -9.65 -3.57 -7.06
CA ALA A 163 -8.89 -3.62 -8.29
C ALA A 163 -8.66 -2.19 -8.79
N PHE A 164 -7.46 -1.93 -9.31
CA PHE A 164 -7.12 -0.65 -9.91
C PHE A 164 -6.40 -0.80 -11.24
N LYS A 165 -6.50 0.25 -12.04
CA LYS A 165 -5.73 0.45 -13.27
C LYS A 165 -5.18 1.87 -13.26
N ASN A 166 -3.86 2.02 -13.28
CA ASN A 166 -3.22 3.34 -13.30
C ASN A 166 -3.13 3.91 -14.73
N HIS A 167 -2.61 5.14 -14.84
CA HIS A 167 -2.49 5.83 -16.13
C HIS A 167 -1.60 5.11 -17.14
N ASN A 168 -0.58 4.39 -16.65
CA ASN A 168 0.35 3.61 -17.46
C ASN A 168 -0.22 2.25 -17.89
N GLY A 169 -1.48 1.94 -17.54
CA GLY A 169 -2.12 0.67 -17.89
C GLY A 169 -1.72 -0.51 -17.01
N VAL A 170 -1.01 -0.27 -15.90
CA VAL A 170 -0.68 -1.28 -14.90
C VAL A 170 -1.93 -1.64 -14.11
N TYR A 171 -2.19 -2.93 -13.99
CA TYR A 171 -3.28 -3.48 -13.19
C TYR A 171 -2.75 -3.90 -11.82
N GLY A 172 -3.59 -3.73 -10.80
CA GLY A 172 -3.26 -4.20 -9.47
C GLY A 172 -4.47 -4.43 -8.58
N LEU A 173 -4.21 -5.10 -7.47
CA LEU A 173 -5.10 -5.22 -6.33
C LEU A 173 -4.49 -4.48 -5.15
N LEU A 174 -5.34 -3.77 -4.41
CA LEU A 174 -4.99 -3.18 -3.11
C LEU A 174 -5.87 -3.80 -2.04
N ARG A 175 -5.28 -4.23 -0.93
CA ARG A 175 -6.00 -4.69 0.27
C ARG A 175 -5.74 -3.75 1.42
N VAL A 176 -6.80 -3.21 2.00
CA VAL A 176 -6.72 -2.32 3.15
C VAL A 176 -6.37 -3.12 4.41
N ILE A 177 -5.32 -2.70 5.11
CA ILE A 177 -4.85 -3.32 6.36
C ILE A 177 -5.40 -2.55 7.56
N GLU A 178 -5.34 -1.22 7.49
CA GLU A 178 -5.70 -0.33 8.59
C GLU A 178 -6.19 1.02 8.05
N VAL A 179 -7.16 1.61 8.73
CA VAL A 179 -7.69 2.94 8.43
C VAL A 179 -7.82 3.71 9.73
N VAL A 180 -7.24 4.92 9.75
CA VAL A 180 -7.46 5.93 10.78
C VAL A 180 -8.25 7.06 10.15
N GLN A 181 -9.48 7.25 10.58
CA GLN A 181 -10.38 8.28 10.01
C GLN A 181 -9.96 9.70 10.38
N GLY A 182 -10.46 10.68 9.60
CA GLY A 182 -10.23 12.11 9.84
C GLY A 182 -9.23 12.76 8.90
N ALA A 183 -9.21 14.09 8.86
CA ALA A 183 -8.34 14.87 7.98
C ALA A 183 -6.84 14.69 8.28
N GLU A 184 -6.49 14.37 9.52
CA GLU A 184 -5.14 14.01 9.96
C GLU A 184 -4.90 12.49 9.93
N GLY A 185 -5.90 11.72 9.47
CA GLY A 185 -5.92 10.28 9.44
C GLY A 185 -4.94 9.67 8.44
N SER A 186 -5.07 8.36 8.24
CA SER A 186 -4.20 7.61 7.33
C SER A 186 -4.84 6.30 6.87
N ILE A 187 -4.26 5.73 5.82
CA ILE A 187 -4.55 4.36 5.37
C ILE A 187 -3.25 3.58 5.24
N LYS A 188 -3.29 2.32 5.66
CA LYS A 188 -2.26 1.32 5.38
C LYS A 188 -2.85 0.22 4.50
N PHE A 189 -2.16 -0.15 3.44
CA PHE A 189 -2.62 -1.18 2.52
C PHE A 189 -1.45 -1.98 1.92
N GLU A 190 -1.77 -3.17 1.45
CA GLU A 190 -0.88 -4.02 0.65
C GLU A 190 -1.23 -3.91 -0.83
N LEU A 191 -0.22 -3.86 -1.70
CA LEU A 191 -0.37 -3.85 -3.15
C LEU A 191 0.16 -5.13 -3.78
N LYS A 192 -0.55 -5.64 -4.78
CA LYS A 192 -0.07 -6.64 -5.74
C LYS A 192 -0.33 -6.13 -7.14
N MET A 193 0.69 -6.08 -7.99
CA MET A 193 0.60 -5.51 -9.34
C MET A 193 1.08 -6.50 -10.39
N LYS A 194 0.48 -6.41 -11.59
CA LYS A 194 1.01 -7.04 -12.80
C LYS A 194 1.79 -5.98 -13.59
N LYS A 195 3.12 -5.96 -13.43
CA LYS A 195 4.01 -5.07 -14.18
C LYS A 195 4.45 -5.67 -15.51
#